data_AF-A0A7C9F254-F1
#
_entry.id   AF-A0A7C9F254-F1
#
_cell.length_a   1.000
_cell.length_b   1.000
_cell.length_c   1.000
_cell.angle_alpha   90.00
_cell.angle_beta   90.00
_cell.angle_gamma   90.00
#
_symmetry.space_group_name_H-M   'P 1'
#
loop_
_entity.id
_entity.type
_entity.pdbx_description
1 polymer ?
#
loop_
_entity_poly.entity_id
_entity_poly.type
_entity_poly.pdbx_seq_one_letter_code
_entity_poly.pdbx_strand_id
1 'polypeptide(L)'
;MTLVNRNRRRFCIFPQACLLLIKIFSAMKKHYSLSLFSMFLICALRAYDTQGQALRIPSDQNFSNSTGRRLGATVIEVKWNAPGVKGREGKIWGTGIAPYGFTVLGYGSNVESPWRAGADEATTISFSTDVRINGKPLSAGKYGFFIALYPDSCTLIFNKNTEGWGSYFYDKAQDVLKVTTRQQKDLPTLQERLVYEFGHQTEQSVELALLWEFWKIPMTIEVDLKETVLASIKSQMSGALGFDPPSLIAAARWCLQNDTNLPEALSWITSASDASLGGIRTFNVLSTRARLQAKMGKDTEAASLMNEALENGSAIELHQHGRQLLSEKKSKEALAVFEQNYKKHKGTWPTNVGMMRGYSANGDLKKALEYAKAARQQAPDDVNRQSLDEAIKQLEQGKAL
;
A
#
# COMPACT_ATOMS: atom_id res chain seq x y z
N MET A 1 55.54 68.82 -77.02
CA MET A 1 54.69 68.44 -78.16
C MET A 1 54.09 67.07 -77.86
N THR A 2 52.77 67.01 -77.61
CA THR A 2 51.81 65.87 -77.76
C THR A 2 52.20 64.47 -77.23
N LEU A 3 51.34 63.61 -76.64
CA LEU A 3 49.92 63.55 -76.28
C LEU A 3 49.77 62.26 -75.44
N VAL A 4 48.76 62.23 -74.54
CA VAL A 4 47.88 61.08 -74.21
C VAL A 4 48.50 59.87 -73.49
N ASN A 5 48.04 59.59 -72.26
CA ASN A 5 46.99 58.58 -72.07
C ASN A 5 46.35 58.60 -70.66
N ARG A 6 45.04 58.34 -70.63
CA ARG A 6 44.18 58.20 -69.45
C ARG A 6 44.36 56.82 -68.81
N ASN A 7 44.39 56.75 -67.48
CA ASN A 7 43.45 55.90 -66.74
C ASN A 7 43.43 56.23 -65.24
N ARG A 8 42.22 56.36 -64.68
CA ARG A 8 41.95 56.74 -63.28
C ARG A 8 41.98 55.52 -62.35
N ARG A 9 42.55 55.70 -61.16
CA ARG A 9 42.25 54.93 -59.95
C ARG A 9 42.15 55.87 -58.74
N ARG A 10 41.13 55.59 -57.91
CA ARG A 10 41.12 55.51 -56.43
C ARG A 10 40.78 56.73 -55.53
N PHE A 11 39.91 56.38 -54.56
CA PHE A 11 39.65 56.91 -53.19
C PHE A 11 38.99 58.31 -53.10
N CYS A 12 38.08 58.66 -52.18
CA CYS A 12 37.76 58.23 -50.80
C CYS A 12 36.44 58.98 -50.36
N ILE A 13 35.48 58.48 -49.55
CA ILE A 13 35.24 58.78 -48.09
C ILE A 13 33.75 58.49 -47.70
N PHE A 14 33.57 58.18 -46.41
CA PHE A 14 32.48 57.67 -45.53
C PHE A 14 31.04 58.29 -45.53
N PRO A 15 30.04 57.67 -44.82
CA PRO A 15 28.61 57.60 -45.19
C PRO A 15 27.62 58.45 -44.36
N GLN A 16 26.45 58.71 -44.95
CA GLN A 16 25.28 59.45 -44.43
C GLN A 16 24.29 58.63 -43.56
N ALA A 17 24.72 57.57 -42.87
CA ALA A 17 23.79 56.64 -42.20
C ALA A 17 23.40 57.01 -40.73
N CYS A 18 23.72 58.21 -40.22
CA CYS A 18 23.57 58.53 -38.79
C CYS A 18 22.38 59.45 -38.41
N LEU A 19 21.61 59.96 -39.38
CA LEU A 19 20.56 60.97 -39.10
C LEU A 19 19.10 60.46 -39.22
N LEU A 20 18.86 59.22 -39.66
CA LEU A 20 17.51 58.66 -39.75
C LEU A 20 17.05 57.87 -38.50
N LEU A 21 17.98 57.43 -37.64
CA LEU A 21 17.66 56.59 -36.48
C LEU A 21 17.17 57.36 -35.24
N ILE A 22 17.43 58.66 -35.15
CA ILE A 22 17.09 59.46 -33.95
C ILE A 22 15.62 59.96 -33.97
N LYS A 23 14.98 60.07 -35.14
CA LYS A 23 13.55 60.48 -35.22
C LYS A 23 12.55 59.33 -35.00
N ILE A 24 12.96 58.07 -35.18
CA ILE A 24 12.08 56.91 -34.98
C ILE A 24 11.96 56.55 -33.49
N PHE A 25 13.01 56.78 -32.69
CA PHE A 25 13.00 56.45 -31.25
C PHE A 25 12.15 57.40 -30.37
N SER A 26 11.81 58.60 -30.85
CA SER A 26 11.02 59.58 -30.08
C SER A 26 9.50 59.36 -30.20
N ALA A 27 9.02 58.76 -31.31
CA ALA A 27 7.59 58.55 -31.53
C ALA A 27 7.05 57.24 -30.90
N MET A 28 7.92 56.30 -30.53
CA MET A 28 7.50 54.99 -29.99
C MET A 28 7.37 54.93 -28.47
N LYS A 29 7.67 56.00 -27.71
CA LYS A 29 7.59 55.95 -26.23
C LYS A 29 6.23 56.32 -25.63
N LYS A 30 5.28 56.86 -26.41
CA LYS A 30 3.99 57.35 -25.88
C LYS A 30 2.78 56.43 -26.09
N HIS A 31 2.91 55.32 -26.81
CA HIS A 31 1.78 54.42 -27.09
C HIS A 31 1.86 53.03 -26.44
N TYR A 32 2.95 52.68 -25.76
CA TYR A 32 3.07 51.37 -25.09
C TYR A 32 2.68 51.37 -23.61
N SER A 33 2.48 52.53 -22.97
CA SER A 33 2.07 52.57 -21.56
C SER A 33 0.57 52.40 -21.32
N LEU A 34 -0.27 52.54 -22.36
CA LEU A 34 -1.73 52.39 -22.22
C LEU A 34 -2.27 51.01 -22.67
N SER A 35 -1.51 50.25 -23.45
CA SER A 35 -1.94 48.92 -23.93
C SER A 35 -1.59 47.79 -22.95
N LEU A 36 -0.53 47.96 -22.15
CA LEU A 36 -0.10 46.96 -21.16
C LEU A 36 -0.96 46.94 -19.88
N PHE A 37 -1.78 47.97 -19.63
CA PHE A 37 -2.73 47.98 -18.52
C PHE A 37 -4.11 47.39 -18.91
N SER A 38 -4.43 47.34 -20.20
CA SER A 38 -5.67 46.72 -20.71
C SER A 38 -5.60 45.20 -20.83
N MET A 39 -4.39 44.62 -20.88
CA MET A 39 -4.18 43.17 -21.03
C MET A 39 -3.97 42.45 -19.69
N PHE A 40 -3.85 43.20 -18.58
CA PHE A 40 -3.75 42.62 -17.23
C PHE A 40 -5.10 42.60 -16.48
N LEU A 41 -6.13 43.29 -16.99
CA LEU A 41 -7.46 43.35 -16.36
C LEU A 41 -8.48 42.33 -16.94
N ILE A 42 -8.11 41.57 -17.98
CA ILE A 42 -9.00 40.56 -18.59
C ILE A 42 -8.70 39.11 -18.12
N CYS A 43 -7.58 38.87 -17.43
CA CYS A 43 -7.22 37.55 -16.89
C CYS A 43 -7.62 37.31 -15.42
N ALA A 44 -8.46 38.17 -14.83
CA ALA A 44 -8.92 38.04 -13.44
C ALA A 44 -10.40 37.67 -13.29
N LEU A 45 -11.07 37.22 -14.36
CA LEU A 45 -12.30 36.43 -14.22
C LEU A 45 -11.90 34.97 -14.20
N ARG A 46 -11.39 34.52 -13.05
CA ARG A 46 -11.61 33.11 -12.71
C ARG A 46 -13.11 32.97 -12.58
N ALA A 47 -13.72 32.25 -13.53
CA ALA A 47 -14.98 31.61 -13.27
C ALA A 47 -14.73 30.71 -12.05
N TYR A 48 -15.05 31.22 -10.87
CA TYR A 48 -15.39 30.34 -9.78
C TYR A 48 -16.62 29.61 -10.30
N ASP A 49 -16.47 28.32 -10.61
CA ASP A 49 -17.61 27.42 -10.62
C ASP A 49 -18.20 27.50 -9.21
N THR A 50 -19.12 28.45 -9.04
CA THR A 50 -20.05 28.43 -7.94
C THR A 50 -20.92 27.22 -8.23
N GLN A 51 -20.52 26.08 -7.68
CA GLN A 51 -21.44 25.00 -7.37
C GLN A 51 -22.51 25.65 -6.49
N GLY A 52 -23.56 26.18 -7.12
CA GLY A 52 -24.72 26.67 -6.41
C GLY A 52 -25.17 25.54 -5.50
N GLN A 53 -25.17 25.78 -4.19
CA GLN A 53 -25.80 24.85 -3.27
C GLN A 53 -27.29 24.90 -3.54
N ALA A 54 -27.74 24.06 -4.48
CA ALA A 54 -29.14 23.72 -4.56
C ALA A 54 -29.54 23.16 -3.20
N LEU A 55 -30.59 23.73 -2.60
CA LEU A 55 -31.18 23.25 -1.37
C LEU A 55 -31.57 21.77 -1.57
N ARG A 56 -30.75 20.85 -1.07
CA ARG A 56 -31.06 19.42 -1.03
C ARG A 56 -32.03 19.21 0.12
N ILE A 57 -33.32 19.25 -0.16
CA ILE A 57 -34.35 18.75 0.77
C ILE A 57 -34.24 17.22 0.74
N PRO A 58 -33.88 16.54 1.84
CA PRO A 58 -33.83 15.09 1.86
C PRO A 58 -35.22 14.52 1.53
N SER A 59 -35.28 13.58 0.58
CA SER A 59 -36.52 12.83 0.35
C SER A 59 -36.75 11.89 1.54
N ASP A 60 -37.99 11.76 1.98
CA ASP A 60 -38.41 10.90 3.09
C ASP A 60 -38.61 9.42 2.67
N GLN A 61 -38.41 9.10 1.39
CA GLN A 61 -38.76 7.79 0.84
C GLN A 61 -37.62 6.79 0.91
N ASN A 62 -36.42 7.19 0.46
CA ASN A 62 -35.21 6.37 0.43
C ASN A 62 -34.09 7.09 1.17
N PHE A 63 -33.47 6.41 2.14
CA PHE A 63 -32.43 7.01 2.98
C PHE A 63 -31.04 6.70 2.42
N SER A 64 -30.24 7.74 2.21
CA SER A 64 -28.82 7.59 1.87
C SER A 64 -28.08 6.98 3.06
N ASN A 65 -27.45 5.84 2.83
CA ASN A 65 -26.69 5.08 3.81
C ASN A 65 -25.26 4.81 3.32
N SER A 66 -24.38 4.58 4.28
CA SER A 66 -23.03 4.11 4.01
C SER A 66 -22.54 3.19 5.12
N THR A 67 -21.74 2.20 4.76
CA THR A 67 -21.04 1.33 5.69
C THR A 67 -19.61 1.12 5.22
N GLY A 68 -18.72 0.78 6.14
CA GLY A 68 -17.33 0.50 5.82
C GLY A 68 -16.71 -0.54 6.73
N ARG A 69 -15.66 -1.18 6.23
CA ARG A 69 -14.87 -2.16 6.97
C ARG A 69 -13.41 -2.08 6.55
N ARG A 70 -12.52 -2.33 7.51
CA ARG A 70 -11.10 -2.55 7.24
C ARG A 70 -10.77 -4.04 7.31
N LEU A 71 -10.12 -4.54 6.27
CA LEU A 71 -9.60 -5.91 6.18
C LEU A 71 -8.10 -5.83 5.85
N GLY A 72 -7.24 -6.12 6.81
CA GLY A 72 -5.82 -5.81 6.70
C GLY A 72 -5.55 -4.32 6.46
N ALA A 73 -4.87 -3.98 5.37
CA ALA A 73 -4.65 -2.60 4.95
C ALA A 73 -5.77 -2.05 4.04
N THR A 74 -6.68 -2.90 3.59
CA THR A 74 -7.76 -2.54 2.66
C THR A 74 -8.92 -1.89 3.39
N VAL A 75 -9.33 -0.72 2.93
CA VAL A 75 -10.57 -0.05 3.31
C VAL A 75 -11.62 -0.37 2.26
N ILE A 76 -12.75 -0.89 2.72
CA ILE A 76 -13.93 -1.23 1.92
C ILE A 76 -15.03 -0.28 2.33
N GLU A 77 -15.66 0.41 1.37
CA GLU A 77 -16.83 1.25 1.64
C GLU A 77 -17.97 0.92 0.68
N VAL A 78 -19.20 1.01 1.19
CA VAL A 78 -20.42 0.84 0.41
C VAL A 78 -21.31 2.05 0.66
N LYS A 79 -21.86 2.63 -0.40
CA LYS A 79 -22.85 3.73 -0.34
C LYS A 79 -24.06 3.37 -1.18
N TRP A 80 -25.25 3.51 -0.61
CA TRP A 80 -26.51 3.16 -1.27
C TRP A 80 -27.67 3.99 -0.72
N ASN A 81 -28.77 4.07 -1.45
CA ASN A 81 -30.05 4.51 -0.88
C ASN A 81 -30.91 3.29 -0.52
N ALA A 82 -31.47 3.28 0.69
CA ALA A 82 -32.20 2.13 1.24
C ALA A 82 -33.73 2.18 0.98
N PRO A 83 -34.24 1.43 -0.03
CA PRO A 83 -35.68 1.25 -0.20
C PRO A 83 -36.28 0.45 0.97
N GLY A 84 -37.57 0.67 1.21
CA GLY A 84 -38.38 -0.11 2.16
C GLY A 84 -39.25 -1.15 1.46
N VAL A 85 -39.53 -2.27 2.12
CA VAL A 85 -40.51 -3.26 1.65
C VAL A 85 -41.91 -2.64 1.64
N LYS A 86 -42.29 -1.91 2.69
CA LYS A 86 -43.54 -1.13 2.77
C LYS A 86 -44.80 -1.98 2.52
N GLY A 87 -44.91 -3.15 3.13
CA GLY A 87 -46.07 -4.04 2.97
C GLY A 87 -46.15 -4.76 1.61
N ARG A 88 -45.03 -4.82 0.88
CA ARG A 88 -44.89 -5.52 -0.41
C ARG A 88 -44.11 -6.83 -0.28
N GLU A 89 -44.23 -7.49 0.87
CA GLU A 89 -43.67 -8.82 1.10
C GLU A 89 -44.19 -9.79 0.01
N GLY A 90 -43.30 -10.64 -0.50
CA GLY A 90 -43.52 -11.53 -1.64
C GLY A 90 -43.60 -10.84 -3.00
N LYS A 91 -43.49 -9.50 -3.07
CA LYS A 91 -43.69 -8.70 -4.30
C LYS A 91 -42.49 -7.82 -4.66
N ILE A 92 -41.32 -8.10 -4.09
CA ILE A 92 -40.08 -7.37 -4.40
C ILE A 92 -39.34 -8.05 -5.55
N TRP A 93 -38.91 -9.29 -5.34
CA TRP A 93 -38.04 -10.04 -6.25
C TRP A 93 -38.76 -10.51 -7.51
N GLY A 94 -38.11 -10.38 -8.67
CA GLY A 94 -38.68 -10.76 -9.96
C GLY A 94 -39.77 -9.81 -10.48
N THR A 95 -39.95 -8.66 -9.84
CA THR A 95 -40.94 -7.63 -10.25
C THR A 95 -40.24 -6.39 -10.82
N GLY A 96 -40.99 -5.35 -11.20
CA GLY A 96 -40.42 -4.06 -11.63
C GLY A 96 -39.58 -3.34 -10.56
N ILE A 97 -39.59 -3.80 -9.31
CA ILE A 97 -38.77 -3.25 -8.22
C ILE A 97 -37.35 -3.82 -8.26
N ALA A 98 -37.24 -5.14 -8.37
CA ALA A 98 -36.00 -5.90 -8.44
C ALA A 98 -36.15 -7.00 -9.51
N PRO A 99 -36.04 -6.65 -10.80
CA PRO A 99 -36.38 -7.54 -11.90
C PRO A 99 -35.35 -8.66 -12.07
N TYR A 100 -35.80 -9.80 -12.60
CA TYR A 100 -34.90 -10.87 -13.02
C TYR A 100 -34.22 -10.54 -14.35
N GLY A 101 -32.97 -11.01 -14.48
CA GLY A 101 -32.11 -10.80 -15.64
C GLY A 101 -31.78 -9.33 -15.85
N PHE A 102 -31.93 -8.91 -17.10
CA PHE A 102 -31.75 -7.54 -17.54
C PHE A 102 -33.08 -7.06 -18.12
N THR A 103 -33.43 -5.80 -17.85
CA THR A 103 -34.69 -5.21 -18.33
C THR A 103 -34.46 -3.82 -18.89
N VAL A 104 -35.27 -3.43 -19.88
CA VAL A 104 -35.32 -2.05 -20.35
C VAL A 104 -36.20 -1.26 -19.39
N LEU A 105 -35.61 -0.30 -18.68
CA LEU A 105 -36.30 0.44 -17.61
C LEU A 105 -37.24 1.54 -18.12
N GLY A 106 -37.18 1.87 -19.42
CA GLY A 106 -37.91 3.00 -20.00
C GLY A 106 -37.28 4.35 -19.61
N TYR A 107 -38.09 5.41 -19.58
CA TYR A 107 -37.65 6.79 -19.28
C TYR A 107 -36.47 7.28 -20.13
N GLY A 108 -36.47 6.93 -21.42
CA GLY A 108 -35.42 7.31 -22.38
C GLY A 108 -34.21 6.38 -22.40
N SER A 109 -34.15 5.36 -21.52
CA SER A 109 -33.18 4.27 -21.65
C SER A 109 -33.74 3.16 -22.52
N ASN A 110 -32.95 2.75 -23.52
CA ASN A 110 -33.24 1.62 -24.42
C ASN A 110 -32.27 0.46 -24.18
N VAL A 111 -31.55 0.45 -23.05
CA VAL A 111 -30.51 -0.52 -22.75
C VAL A 111 -31.02 -1.53 -21.74
N GLU A 112 -30.82 -2.82 -22.04
CA GLU A 112 -31.04 -3.91 -21.09
C GLU A 112 -30.12 -3.73 -19.88
N SER A 113 -30.73 -3.49 -18.72
CA SER A 113 -30.04 -3.02 -17.52
C SER A 113 -30.29 -3.97 -16.34
N PRO A 114 -29.25 -4.27 -15.54
CA PRO A 114 -29.40 -5.06 -14.32
C PRO A 114 -30.06 -4.22 -13.21
N TRP A 115 -30.41 -4.88 -12.11
CA TRP A 115 -30.94 -4.19 -10.93
C TRP A 115 -29.84 -3.37 -10.24
N ARG A 116 -30.18 -2.14 -9.83
CA ARG A 116 -29.28 -1.17 -9.18
C ARG A 116 -28.88 -1.52 -7.74
N ALA A 117 -29.42 -2.60 -7.18
CA ALA A 117 -29.13 -3.07 -5.82
C ALA A 117 -29.25 -1.96 -4.75
N GLY A 118 -30.32 -1.17 -4.84
CA GLY A 118 -30.54 0.06 -4.08
C GLY A 118 -31.71 0.85 -4.66
N ALA A 119 -31.81 2.13 -4.32
CA ALA A 119 -32.78 3.06 -4.88
C ALA A 119 -32.10 4.35 -5.40
N ASP A 120 -32.80 5.09 -6.26
CA ASP A 120 -32.34 6.37 -6.83
C ASP A 120 -30.96 6.26 -7.52
N GLU A 121 -29.90 6.86 -6.99
CA GLU A 121 -28.53 6.71 -7.51
C GLU A 121 -28.02 5.26 -7.44
N ALA A 122 -27.08 4.90 -8.33
CA ALA A 122 -26.44 3.60 -8.29
C ALA A 122 -25.71 3.37 -6.96
N THR A 123 -25.87 2.18 -6.39
CA THR A 123 -25.02 1.75 -5.26
C THR A 123 -23.56 1.77 -5.70
N THR A 124 -22.68 2.26 -4.82
CA THR A 124 -21.24 2.25 -5.09
C THR A 124 -20.49 1.45 -4.04
N ILE A 125 -19.46 0.73 -4.48
CA ILE A 125 -18.53 -0.02 -3.62
C ILE A 125 -17.11 0.41 -3.97
N SER A 126 -16.29 0.72 -2.96
CA SER A 126 -14.88 1.09 -3.13
C SER A 126 -13.94 0.17 -2.35
N PHE A 127 -12.74 0.01 -2.91
CA PHE A 127 -11.64 -0.76 -2.33
C PHE A 127 -10.35 0.06 -2.45
N SER A 128 -9.65 0.26 -1.33
CA SER A 128 -8.39 1.04 -1.32
C SER A 128 -7.18 0.27 -1.84
N THR A 129 -7.28 -1.04 -1.99
CA THR A 129 -6.28 -1.93 -2.58
C THR A 129 -6.97 -2.96 -3.46
N ASP A 130 -6.20 -3.71 -4.23
CA ASP A 130 -6.71 -4.86 -4.98
C ASP A 130 -7.33 -5.89 -4.03
N VAL A 131 -8.38 -6.57 -4.48
CA VAL A 131 -9.15 -7.57 -3.75
C VAL A 131 -9.52 -8.75 -4.65
N ARG A 132 -10.08 -9.80 -4.06
CA ARG A 132 -10.81 -10.84 -4.80
C ARG A 132 -12.25 -10.89 -4.32
N ILE A 133 -13.19 -10.92 -5.25
CA ILE A 133 -14.62 -11.08 -4.97
C ILE A 133 -15.04 -12.49 -5.39
N ASN A 134 -15.48 -13.31 -4.43
CA ASN A 134 -15.77 -14.73 -4.62
C ASN A 134 -14.65 -15.44 -5.43
N GLY A 135 -13.39 -15.18 -5.06
CA GLY A 135 -12.21 -15.75 -5.72
C GLY A 135 -11.84 -15.16 -7.08
N LYS A 136 -12.51 -14.10 -7.58
CA LYS A 136 -12.14 -13.39 -8.82
C LYS A 136 -11.42 -12.08 -8.54
N PRO A 137 -10.29 -11.77 -9.19
CA PRO A 137 -9.53 -10.54 -8.91
C PRO A 137 -10.32 -9.28 -9.33
N LEU A 138 -10.18 -8.22 -8.54
CA LEU A 138 -10.69 -6.88 -8.80
C LEU A 138 -9.65 -5.87 -8.31
N SER A 139 -9.21 -4.97 -9.18
CA SER A 139 -8.26 -3.92 -8.80
C SER A 139 -8.85 -2.93 -7.78
N ALA A 140 -7.99 -2.18 -7.12
CA ALA A 140 -8.38 -1.05 -6.30
C ALA A 140 -9.19 -0.03 -7.12
N GLY A 141 -10.19 0.58 -6.51
CA GLY A 141 -11.02 1.57 -7.19
C GLY A 141 -12.39 1.74 -6.56
N LYS A 142 -13.19 2.62 -7.16
CA LYS A 142 -14.60 2.83 -6.85
C LYS A 142 -15.42 2.35 -8.04
N TYR A 143 -16.47 1.59 -7.76
CA TYR A 143 -17.29 0.94 -8.76
C TYR A 143 -18.78 1.23 -8.52
N GLY A 144 -19.54 1.40 -9.60
CA GLY A 144 -20.98 1.20 -9.58
C GLY A 144 -21.27 -0.29 -9.41
N PHE A 145 -22.25 -0.60 -8.58
CA PHE A 145 -22.59 -1.97 -8.22
C PHE A 145 -24.01 -2.32 -8.69
N PHE A 146 -24.12 -3.42 -9.41
CA PHE A 146 -25.37 -3.93 -9.94
C PHE A 146 -25.50 -5.44 -9.68
N ILE A 147 -26.73 -5.93 -9.68
CA ILE A 147 -27.02 -7.35 -9.57
C ILE A 147 -27.97 -7.75 -10.70
N ALA A 148 -27.56 -8.68 -11.54
CA ALA A 148 -28.50 -9.42 -12.38
C ALA A 148 -29.07 -10.57 -11.55
N LEU A 149 -30.37 -10.48 -11.24
CA LEU A 149 -31.06 -11.43 -10.37
C LEU A 149 -31.60 -12.60 -11.20
N TYR A 150 -31.53 -13.82 -10.68
CA TYR A 150 -32.22 -14.98 -11.23
C TYR A 150 -32.93 -15.72 -10.10
N PRO A 151 -33.83 -16.68 -10.41
CA PRO A 151 -34.55 -17.41 -9.39
C PRO A 151 -33.65 -17.99 -8.30
N ASP A 152 -32.54 -18.66 -8.65
CA ASP A 152 -31.67 -19.35 -7.67
C ASP A 152 -30.17 -18.99 -7.77
N SER A 153 -29.88 -17.91 -8.48
CA SER A 153 -28.54 -17.34 -8.57
C SER A 153 -28.59 -15.83 -8.77
N CYS A 154 -27.48 -15.16 -8.51
CA CYS A 154 -27.29 -13.75 -8.79
C CYS A 154 -25.94 -13.57 -9.49
N THR A 155 -25.85 -12.63 -10.42
CA THR A 155 -24.56 -12.15 -10.94
C THR A 155 -24.30 -10.76 -10.39
N LEU A 156 -23.26 -10.65 -9.58
CA LEU A 156 -22.75 -9.41 -9.04
C LEU A 156 -21.90 -8.73 -10.12
N ILE A 157 -22.14 -7.44 -10.36
CA ILE A 157 -21.53 -6.70 -11.46
C ILE A 157 -20.89 -5.43 -10.88
N PHE A 158 -19.59 -5.30 -11.11
CA PHE A 158 -18.82 -4.09 -10.80
C PHE A 158 -18.58 -3.34 -12.11
N ASN A 159 -18.97 -2.07 -12.15
CA ASN A 159 -18.96 -1.23 -13.34
C ASN A 159 -18.20 0.08 -13.08
N LYS A 160 -17.52 0.63 -14.10
CA LYS A 160 -16.73 1.88 -13.96
C LYS A 160 -17.58 3.13 -13.76
N ASN A 161 -18.86 3.13 -14.16
CA ASN A 161 -19.75 4.28 -13.95
C ASN A 161 -20.21 4.34 -12.47
N THR A 162 -19.66 5.29 -11.71
CA THR A 162 -20.01 5.48 -10.28
C THR A 162 -21.02 6.59 -10.01
N GLU A 163 -21.47 7.28 -11.05
CA GLU A 163 -22.34 8.48 -10.96
C GLU A 163 -23.72 8.25 -11.58
N GLY A 164 -23.95 7.07 -12.16
CA GLY A 164 -25.20 6.74 -12.83
C GLY A 164 -26.41 6.85 -11.91
N TRP A 165 -27.49 7.47 -12.42
CA TRP A 165 -28.80 7.37 -11.80
C TRP A 165 -29.36 5.96 -12.04
N GLY A 166 -29.49 5.20 -10.96
CA GLY A 166 -29.82 3.78 -10.99
C GLY A 166 -29.02 3.02 -12.04
N SER A 167 -29.71 2.32 -12.94
CA SER A 167 -29.08 1.59 -14.05
C SER A 167 -29.51 2.11 -15.42
N TYR A 168 -30.10 3.30 -15.52
CA TYR A 168 -30.60 3.86 -16.80
C TYR A 168 -29.48 4.13 -17.81
N PHE A 169 -28.29 4.46 -17.32
CA PHE A 169 -27.08 4.70 -18.10
C PHE A 169 -26.09 3.52 -18.00
N TYR A 170 -26.62 2.33 -17.75
CA TYR A 170 -25.79 1.13 -17.69
C TYR A 170 -25.16 0.86 -19.06
N ASP A 171 -23.84 0.67 -19.06
CA ASP A 171 -23.07 0.28 -20.23
C ASP A 171 -22.27 -0.97 -19.88
N LYS A 172 -22.61 -2.08 -20.53
CA LYS A 172 -21.93 -3.38 -20.37
C LYS A 172 -20.43 -3.31 -20.71
N ALA A 173 -20.00 -2.37 -21.56
CA ALA A 173 -18.59 -2.18 -21.89
C ALA A 173 -17.78 -1.61 -20.71
N GLN A 174 -18.46 -1.07 -19.69
CA GLN A 174 -17.85 -0.55 -18.47
C GLN A 174 -17.82 -1.58 -17.34
N ASP A 175 -18.34 -2.80 -17.55
CA ASP A 175 -18.24 -3.87 -16.57
C ASP A 175 -16.78 -4.33 -16.44
N VAL A 176 -16.25 -4.31 -15.23
CA VAL A 176 -14.88 -4.76 -14.93
C VAL A 176 -14.87 -6.14 -14.28
N LEU A 177 -15.95 -6.52 -13.59
CA LEU A 177 -16.08 -7.84 -13.00
C LEU A 177 -17.55 -8.27 -13.01
N LYS A 178 -17.78 -9.52 -13.40
CA LYS A 178 -19.02 -10.26 -13.21
C LYS A 178 -18.73 -11.52 -12.44
N VAL A 179 -19.40 -11.72 -11.31
CA VAL A 179 -19.17 -12.90 -10.48
C VAL A 179 -20.48 -13.42 -9.92
N THR A 180 -20.64 -14.75 -9.97
CA THR A 180 -21.87 -15.40 -9.52
C THR A 180 -21.86 -15.56 -7.99
N THR A 181 -23.03 -15.42 -7.39
CA THR A 181 -23.31 -15.83 -6.01
C THR A 181 -24.68 -16.49 -5.94
N ARG A 182 -24.98 -17.16 -4.82
CA ARG A 182 -26.31 -17.69 -4.53
C ARG A 182 -26.90 -16.92 -3.37
N GLN A 183 -28.11 -16.41 -3.58
CA GLN A 183 -28.91 -15.83 -2.53
C GLN A 183 -29.37 -16.90 -1.53
N GLN A 184 -29.48 -16.50 -0.28
CA GLN A 184 -30.20 -17.22 0.76
C GLN A 184 -31.60 -16.60 0.84
N LYS A 185 -32.63 -17.44 0.73
CA LYS A 185 -34.03 -17.04 0.78
C LYS A 185 -34.64 -17.43 2.13
N ASP A 186 -35.84 -16.95 2.38
CA ASP A 186 -36.66 -17.34 3.54
C ASP A 186 -35.96 -17.11 4.87
N LEU A 187 -35.25 -15.97 4.97
CA LEU A 187 -34.70 -15.54 6.25
C LEU A 187 -35.82 -15.43 7.30
N PRO A 188 -35.55 -15.77 8.57
CA PRO A 188 -36.58 -15.81 9.60
C PRO A 188 -37.11 -14.43 10.02
N THR A 189 -36.35 -13.37 9.71
CA THR A 189 -36.65 -11.99 10.10
C THR A 189 -36.80 -11.13 8.86
N LEU A 190 -37.88 -10.35 8.80
CA LEU A 190 -38.09 -9.36 7.76
C LEU A 190 -37.06 -8.24 7.88
N GLN A 191 -36.27 -8.05 6.83
CA GLN A 191 -35.41 -6.89 6.67
C GLN A 191 -36.17 -5.79 5.92
N GLU A 192 -36.89 -4.94 6.66
CA GLU A 192 -37.76 -3.90 6.08
C GLU A 192 -37.01 -2.93 5.16
N ARG A 193 -35.80 -2.52 5.54
CA ARG A 193 -34.97 -1.59 4.75
C ARG A 193 -33.77 -2.33 4.18
N LEU A 194 -33.45 -2.10 2.91
CA LEU A 194 -32.25 -2.68 2.30
C LEU A 194 -31.00 -2.21 3.05
N VAL A 195 -30.20 -3.17 3.50
CA VAL A 195 -28.93 -2.92 4.20
C VAL A 195 -27.79 -3.71 3.57
N TYR A 196 -26.58 -3.18 3.72
CA TYR A 196 -25.34 -3.88 3.44
C TYR A 196 -24.62 -4.13 4.76
N GLU A 197 -24.35 -5.40 5.07
CA GLU A 197 -23.76 -5.80 6.34
C GLU A 197 -22.47 -6.61 6.14
N PHE A 198 -21.49 -6.35 7.00
CA PHE A 198 -20.26 -7.11 7.08
C PHE A 198 -20.36 -8.19 8.14
N GLY A 199 -19.93 -9.42 7.81
CA GLY A 199 -19.92 -10.56 8.72
C GLY A 199 -18.77 -11.52 8.44
N HIS A 200 -18.63 -12.55 9.30
CA HIS A 200 -17.71 -13.68 9.10
C HIS A 200 -16.25 -13.28 8.78
N GLN A 201 -15.75 -12.21 9.42
CA GLN A 201 -14.41 -11.70 9.14
C GLN A 201 -13.32 -12.64 9.69
N THR A 202 -12.33 -12.92 8.85
CA THR A 202 -11.05 -13.54 9.22
C THR A 202 -9.91 -12.52 9.06
N GLU A 203 -8.66 -12.96 9.19
CA GLU A 203 -7.52 -12.08 8.90
C GLU A 203 -7.46 -11.64 7.43
N GLN A 204 -7.90 -12.48 6.49
CA GLN A 204 -7.72 -12.28 5.04
C GLN A 204 -9.02 -12.16 4.25
N SER A 205 -10.18 -12.38 4.88
CA SER A 205 -11.48 -12.33 4.22
C SER A 205 -12.56 -11.71 5.09
N VAL A 206 -13.60 -11.18 4.43
CA VAL A 206 -14.83 -10.73 5.07
C VAL A 206 -16.01 -10.98 4.13
N GLU A 207 -17.16 -11.35 4.69
CA GLU A 207 -18.42 -11.40 3.94
C GLU A 207 -19.05 -10.00 3.94
N LEU A 208 -19.44 -9.51 2.76
CA LEU A 208 -20.36 -8.39 2.61
C LEU A 208 -21.66 -8.94 2.02
N ALA A 209 -22.79 -8.67 2.65
CA ALA A 209 -24.08 -9.15 2.17
C ALA A 209 -25.09 -8.01 2.04
N LEU A 210 -25.88 -8.06 0.96
CA LEU A 210 -27.11 -7.30 0.83
C LEU A 210 -28.22 -8.07 1.54
N LEU A 211 -28.92 -7.45 2.48
CA LEU A 211 -30.12 -7.99 3.10
C LEU A 211 -31.30 -7.07 2.79
N TRP A 212 -32.37 -7.65 2.26
CA TRP A 212 -33.62 -6.95 2.06
C TRP A 212 -34.78 -7.94 1.99
N GLU A 213 -35.91 -7.57 2.58
CA GLU A 213 -37.04 -8.46 2.74
C GLU A 213 -36.61 -9.76 3.46
N PHE A 214 -36.80 -10.92 2.84
CA PHE A 214 -36.38 -12.23 3.38
C PHE A 214 -35.19 -12.81 2.62
N TRP A 215 -34.45 -12.00 1.84
CA TRP A 215 -33.31 -12.45 1.06
C TRP A 215 -32.00 -11.88 1.60
N LYS A 216 -30.96 -12.71 1.57
CA LYS A 216 -29.56 -12.32 1.76
C LYS A 216 -28.78 -12.67 0.50
N ILE A 217 -28.06 -11.72 -0.08
CA ILE A 217 -27.17 -11.93 -1.23
C ILE A 217 -25.73 -11.68 -0.77
N PRO A 218 -24.96 -12.73 -0.45
CA PRO A 218 -23.61 -12.60 0.07
C PRO A 218 -22.56 -12.49 -1.04
N MET A 219 -21.44 -11.84 -0.71
CA MET A 219 -20.18 -11.96 -1.42
C MET A 219 -19.01 -11.99 -0.44
N THR A 220 -18.03 -12.85 -0.73
CA THR A 220 -16.78 -12.92 0.01
C THR A 220 -15.78 -11.98 -0.64
N ILE A 221 -15.21 -11.09 0.17
CA ILE A 221 -14.12 -10.21 -0.20
C ILE A 221 -12.86 -10.77 0.45
N GLU A 222 -11.85 -11.07 -0.35
CA GLU A 222 -10.56 -11.60 0.10
C GLU A 222 -9.44 -10.63 -0.28
N VAL A 223 -8.40 -10.58 0.55
CA VAL A 223 -7.21 -9.76 0.32
C VAL A 223 -5.96 -10.60 0.43
N ASP A 224 -4.95 -10.31 -0.38
CA ASP A 224 -3.60 -10.79 -0.12
C ASP A 224 -2.96 -9.86 0.93
N LEU A 225 -2.77 -10.36 2.16
CA LEU A 225 -2.20 -9.54 3.23
C LEU A 225 -0.80 -9.02 2.89
N LYS A 226 0.02 -9.80 2.17
CA LYS A 226 1.36 -9.35 1.82
C LYS A 226 1.28 -8.24 0.77
N GLU A 227 0.48 -8.41 -0.28
CA GLU A 227 0.36 -7.38 -1.31
C GLU A 227 -0.29 -6.10 -0.77
N THR A 228 -1.33 -6.23 0.04
CA THR A 228 -2.05 -5.06 0.58
C THR A 228 -1.22 -4.28 1.60
N VAL A 229 -0.48 -4.98 2.48
CA VAL A 229 0.46 -4.30 3.40
C VAL A 229 1.61 -3.68 2.60
N LEU A 230 2.13 -4.35 1.58
CA LEU A 230 3.18 -3.79 0.74
C LEU A 230 2.70 -2.52 0.00
N ALA A 231 1.49 -2.53 -0.56
CA ALA A 231 0.90 -1.36 -1.20
C ALA A 231 0.74 -0.20 -0.21
N SER A 232 0.32 -0.49 1.03
CA SER A 232 0.23 0.50 2.09
C SER A 232 1.60 1.07 2.49
N ILE A 233 2.63 0.23 2.59
CA ILE A 233 4.01 0.66 2.82
C ILE A 233 4.43 1.60 1.68
N LYS A 234 4.30 1.19 0.41
CA LYS A 234 4.69 2.02 -0.74
C LYS A 234 3.96 3.37 -0.76
N SER A 235 2.66 3.38 -0.47
CA SER A 235 1.88 4.62 -0.38
C SER A 235 2.41 5.54 0.72
N GLN A 236 2.67 5.02 1.92
CA GLN A 236 3.25 5.80 3.02
C GLN A 236 4.66 6.31 2.70
N MET A 237 5.48 5.48 2.06
CA MET A 237 6.85 5.81 1.64
C MET A 237 6.91 6.83 0.50
N SER A 238 5.79 7.13 -0.17
CA SER A 238 5.71 8.23 -1.15
C SER A 238 5.63 9.63 -0.50
N GLY A 239 5.39 9.69 0.81
CA GLY A 239 5.34 10.92 1.60
C GLY A 239 6.59 11.15 2.45
N ALA A 240 6.46 11.92 3.53
CA ALA A 240 7.57 12.26 4.43
C ALA A 240 8.29 11.03 5.03
N LEU A 241 7.57 9.93 5.22
CA LEU A 241 8.15 8.66 5.72
C LEU A 241 9.18 8.06 4.75
N GLY A 242 9.10 8.41 3.46
CA GLY A 242 10.10 8.04 2.46
C GLY A 242 11.51 8.57 2.74
N PHE A 243 11.63 9.59 3.59
CA PHE A 243 12.88 10.23 3.97
C PHE A 243 13.28 9.94 5.43
N ASP A 244 12.46 9.18 6.17
CA ASP A 244 12.69 8.85 7.57
C ASP A 244 13.45 7.51 7.69
N PRO A 245 14.70 7.51 8.20
CA PRO A 245 15.49 6.28 8.30
C PRO A 245 14.83 5.15 9.11
N PRO A 246 14.21 5.38 10.29
CA PRO A 246 13.41 4.37 10.98
C PRO A 246 12.33 3.72 10.12
N SER A 247 11.59 4.50 9.32
CA SER A 247 10.54 4.01 8.43
C SER A 247 11.10 3.18 7.27
N LEU A 248 12.19 3.63 6.66
CA LEU A 248 12.91 2.87 5.62
C LEU A 248 13.40 1.50 6.15
N ILE A 249 13.95 1.47 7.38
CA ILE A 249 14.40 0.25 8.04
C ILE A 249 13.21 -0.68 8.30
N ALA A 250 12.11 -0.16 8.84
CA ALA A 250 10.92 -0.95 9.12
C ALA A 250 10.32 -1.58 7.84
N ALA A 251 10.20 -0.79 6.77
CA ALA A 251 9.72 -1.25 5.47
C ALA A 251 10.59 -2.37 4.89
N ALA A 252 11.92 -2.18 4.91
CA ALA A 252 12.86 -3.18 4.40
C ALA A 252 12.83 -4.48 5.21
N ARG A 253 12.76 -4.38 6.55
CA ARG A 253 12.64 -5.56 7.44
C ARG A 253 11.35 -6.32 7.21
N TRP A 254 10.23 -5.62 7.07
CA TRP A 254 8.94 -6.25 6.80
C TRP A 254 8.99 -7.02 5.47
N CYS A 255 9.57 -6.41 4.43
CA CYS A 255 9.78 -7.07 3.14
C CYS A 255 10.68 -8.32 3.23
N LEU A 256 11.78 -8.23 3.98
CA LEU A 256 12.69 -9.35 4.22
C LEU A 256 12.00 -10.51 4.95
N GLN A 257 11.18 -10.21 5.96
CA GLN A 257 10.45 -11.22 6.74
C GLN A 257 9.34 -11.92 5.94
N ASN A 258 8.70 -11.19 5.02
CA ASN A 258 7.59 -11.70 4.21
C ASN A 258 8.02 -12.26 2.85
N ASP A 259 9.31 -12.19 2.56
CA ASP A 259 9.95 -12.60 1.31
C ASP A 259 9.33 -11.96 0.06
N THR A 260 9.14 -10.63 0.12
CA THR A 260 8.50 -9.86 -0.95
C THR A 260 9.25 -8.56 -1.21
N ASN A 261 9.15 -8.02 -2.42
CA ASN A 261 9.67 -6.70 -2.82
C ASN A 261 11.17 -6.48 -2.49
N LEU A 262 11.98 -7.55 -2.56
CA LEU A 262 13.39 -7.53 -2.12
C LEU A 262 14.25 -6.44 -2.78
N PRO A 263 14.12 -6.13 -4.09
CA PRO A 263 14.94 -5.08 -4.72
C PRO A 263 14.68 -3.69 -4.16
N GLU A 264 13.42 -3.33 -3.95
CA GLU A 264 13.05 -2.02 -3.42
C GLU A 264 13.31 -1.95 -1.90
N ALA A 265 13.11 -3.06 -1.17
CA ALA A 265 13.56 -3.19 0.22
C ALA A 265 15.08 -2.96 0.37
N LEU A 266 15.88 -3.48 -0.56
CA LEU A 266 17.32 -3.23 -0.61
C LEU A 266 17.62 -1.74 -0.87
N SER A 267 16.85 -1.06 -1.70
CA SER A 267 16.98 0.38 -1.92
C SER A 267 16.66 1.19 -0.66
N TRP A 268 15.57 0.86 0.03
CA TRP A 268 15.18 1.53 1.28
C TRP A 268 16.23 1.38 2.37
N ILE A 269 16.70 0.16 2.63
CA ILE A 269 17.73 -0.05 3.66
C ILE A 269 19.09 0.53 3.27
N THR A 270 19.41 0.58 1.97
CA THR A 270 20.63 1.24 1.48
C THR A 270 20.58 2.73 1.81
N SER A 271 19.45 3.38 1.50
CA SER A 271 19.21 4.79 1.81
C SER A 271 19.27 5.06 3.32
N ALA A 272 18.67 4.19 4.14
CA ALA A 272 18.73 4.30 5.60
C ALA A 272 20.14 4.12 6.19
N SER A 273 21.06 3.51 5.44
CA SER A 273 22.46 3.29 5.83
C SER A 273 23.46 4.28 5.22
N ASP A 274 22.97 5.23 4.40
CA ASP A 274 23.79 6.19 3.68
C ASP A 274 24.13 7.39 4.59
N ALA A 275 25.42 7.57 4.86
CA ALA A 275 25.91 8.64 5.72
C ALA A 275 25.59 10.04 5.18
N SER A 276 25.50 10.21 3.84
CA SER A 276 25.13 11.48 3.23
C SER A 276 23.68 11.89 3.50
N LEU A 277 22.84 10.92 3.86
CA LEU A 277 21.43 11.10 4.21
C LEU A 277 21.19 11.06 5.72
N GLY A 278 22.25 11.12 6.54
CA GLY A 278 22.15 10.98 8.00
C GLY A 278 21.86 9.54 8.46
N GLY A 279 22.12 8.55 7.60
CA GLY A 279 21.88 7.15 7.86
C GLY A 279 22.75 6.56 8.97
N ILE A 280 22.24 5.53 9.64
CA ILE A 280 22.90 4.87 10.76
C ILE A 280 23.37 3.46 10.35
N ARG A 281 24.58 3.08 10.78
CA ARG A 281 25.21 1.80 10.44
C ARG A 281 25.18 0.81 11.60
N THR A 282 24.02 0.66 12.23
CA THR A 282 23.86 -0.28 13.36
C THR A 282 23.79 -1.72 12.87
N PHE A 283 23.99 -2.69 13.78
CA PHE A 283 23.88 -4.12 13.46
C PHE A 283 22.57 -4.44 12.74
N ASN A 284 21.44 -3.93 13.23
CA ASN A 284 20.13 -4.17 12.60
C ASN A 284 20.07 -3.70 11.13
N VAL A 285 20.63 -2.53 10.82
CA VAL A 285 20.60 -1.99 9.44
C VAL A 285 21.50 -2.82 8.52
N LEU A 286 22.74 -3.04 8.92
CA LEU A 286 23.74 -3.75 8.12
C LEU A 286 23.36 -5.22 7.92
N SER A 287 22.91 -5.89 8.97
CA SER A 287 22.46 -7.29 8.88
C SER A 287 21.19 -7.45 8.04
N THR A 288 20.25 -6.50 8.11
CA THR A 288 19.06 -6.51 7.23
C THR A 288 19.48 -6.37 5.76
N ARG A 289 20.38 -5.43 5.47
CA ARG A 289 20.92 -5.22 4.11
C ARG A 289 21.69 -6.43 3.60
N ALA A 290 22.54 -7.03 4.43
CA ALA A 290 23.27 -8.27 4.12
C ALA A 290 22.31 -9.42 3.78
N ARG A 291 21.27 -9.64 4.59
CA ARG A 291 20.28 -10.70 4.36
C ARG A 291 19.44 -10.48 3.09
N LEU A 292 19.10 -9.23 2.79
CA LEU A 292 18.45 -8.87 1.51
C LEU A 292 19.37 -9.17 0.32
N GLN A 293 20.65 -8.81 0.41
CA GLN A 293 21.64 -9.14 -0.63
C GLN A 293 21.82 -10.64 -0.83
N ALA A 294 21.93 -11.41 0.26
CA ALA A 294 22.04 -12.88 0.20
C ALA A 294 20.81 -13.51 -0.49
N LYS A 295 19.59 -13.06 -0.15
CA LYS A 295 18.36 -13.52 -0.85
C LYS A 295 18.33 -13.17 -2.33
N MET A 296 19.10 -12.17 -2.75
CA MET A 296 19.25 -11.76 -4.14
C MET A 296 20.49 -12.37 -4.82
N GLY A 297 21.16 -13.35 -4.19
CA GLY A 297 22.33 -14.04 -4.74
C GLY A 297 23.64 -13.24 -4.72
N LYS A 298 23.71 -12.17 -3.90
CA LYS A 298 24.88 -11.30 -3.74
C LYS A 298 25.67 -11.68 -2.50
N ASP A 299 26.16 -12.92 -2.49
CA ASP A 299 26.69 -13.56 -1.27
C ASP A 299 27.99 -12.91 -0.77
N THR A 300 28.85 -12.42 -1.67
CA THR A 300 30.12 -11.77 -1.29
C THR A 300 29.88 -10.40 -0.65
N GLU A 301 29.00 -9.58 -1.22
CA GLU A 301 28.59 -8.31 -0.63
C GLU A 301 27.83 -8.51 0.68
N ALA A 302 26.96 -9.52 0.73
CA ALA A 302 26.23 -9.88 1.93
C ALA A 302 27.17 -10.28 3.07
N ALA A 303 28.18 -11.11 2.79
CA ALA A 303 29.17 -11.53 3.78
C ALA A 303 29.99 -10.34 4.32
N SER A 304 30.41 -9.44 3.42
CA SER A 304 31.14 -8.22 3.81
C SER A 304 30.30 -7.33 4.74
N LEU A 305 29.04 -7.06 4.37
CA LEU A 305 28.12 -6.27 5.21
C LEU A 305 27.78 -6.96 6.53
N MET A 306 27.66 -8.30 6.53
CA MET A 306 27.40 -9.03 7.76
C MET A 306 28.59 -8.95 8.72
N ASN A 307 29.82 -9.04 8.22
CA ASN A 307 31.01 -8.87 9.05
C ASN A 307 31.05 -7.49 9.71
N GLU A 308 30.77 -6.43 8.95
CA GLU A 308 30.65 -5.08 9.49
C GLU A 308 29.49 -4.97 10.51
N ALA A 309 28.35 -5.62 10.23
CA ALA A 309 27.25 -5.68 11.19
C ALA A 309 27.73 -6.26 12.53
N LEU A 310 28.43 -7.40 12.49
CA LEU A 310 28.95 -8.07 13.69
C LEU A 310 29.95 -7.19 14.46
N GLU A 311 30.78 -6.42 13.76
CA GLU A 311 31.67 -5.39 14.32
C GLU A 311 30.92 -4.22 14.98
N ASN A 312 29.70 -3.92 14.57
CA ASN A 312 28.87 -2.86 15.15
C ASN A 312 27.82 -3.36 16.17
N GLY A 313 27.65 -4.67 16.32
CA GLY A 313 26.62 -5.24 17.21
C GLY A 313 26.96 -5.21 18.70
N SER A 314 25.96 -4.88 19.52
CA SER A 314 26.00 -5.03 20.97
C SER A 314 26.00 -6.50 21.41
N ALA A 315 26.33 -6.77 22.68
CA ALA A 315 26.34 -8.13 23.20
C ALA A 315 24.99 -8.84 23.04
N ILE A 316 23.89 -8.09 23.20
CA ILE A 316 22.52 -8.59 23.07
C ILE A 316 22.18 -8.87 21.61
N GLU A 317 22.47 -7.96 20.69
CA GLU A 317 22.16 -8.13 19.26
C GLU A 317 22.89 -9.33 18.67
N LEU A 318 24.19 -9.46 18.93
CA LEU A 318 24.98 -10.60 18.46
C LEU A 318 24.49 -11.92 19.08
N HIS A 319 24.10 -11.90 20.36
CA HIS A 319 23.52 -13.07 21.00
C HIS A 319 22.19 -13.47 20.33
N GLN A 320 21.29 -12.52 20.07
CA GLN A 320 20.04 -12.77 19.39
C GLN A 320 20.24 -13.32 17.97
N HIS A 321 21.22 -12.78 17.24
CA HIS A 321 21.57 -13.27 15.91
C HIS A 321 22.09 -14.71 15.95
N GLY A 322 22.99 -15.04 16.87
CA GLY A 322 23.46 -16.41 17.08
C GLY A 322 22.31 -17.37 17.39
N ARG A 323 21.33 -16.97 18.22
CA ARG A 323 20.12 -17.80 18.46
C ARG A 323 19.30 -18.02 17.21
N GLN A 324 19.16 -16.99 16.37
CA GLN A 324 18.45 -17.12 15.10
C GLN A 324 19.14 -18.15 14.20
N LEU A 325 20.46 -18.09 14.07
CA LEU A 325 21.23 -19.09 13.31
C LEU A 325 21.05 -20.51 13.85
N LEU A 326 20.99 -20.69 15.17
CA LEU A 326 20.65 -22.00 15.77
C LEU A 326 19.26 -22.49 15.35
N SER A 327 18.24 -21.61 15.36
CA SER A 327 16.89 -21.96 14.90
C SER A 327 16.82 -22.32 13.41
N GLU A 328 17.73 -21.74 12.61
CA GLU A 328 17.94 -22.06 11.20
C GLU A 328 18.81 -23.31 10.99
N LYS A 329 19.20 -24.03 12.06
CA LYS A 329 20.09 -25.20 12.05
C LYS A 329 21.51 -24.91 11.54
N LYS A 330 21.96 -23.66 11.60
CA LYS A 330 23.30 -23.21 11.21
C LYS A 330 24.25 -23.18 12.41
N SER A 331 24.43 -24.34 13.06
CA SER A 331 25.14 -24.43 14.35
C SER A 331 26.59 -23.94 14.31
N LYS A 332 27.31 -24.14 13.20
CA LYS A 332 28.70 -23.68 13.04
C LYS A 332 28.80 -22.16 12.93
N GLU A 333 27.93 -21.56 12.13
CA GLU A 333 27.84 -20.09 11.98
C GLU A 333 27.41 -19.43 13.29
N ALA A 334 26.45 -20.04 14.00
CA ALA A 334 26.02 -19.57 15.31
C ALA A 334 27.17 -19.55 16.32
N LEU A 335 27.97 -20.63 16.38
CA LEU A 335 29.13 -20.70 17.27
C LEU A 335 30.16 -19.60 16.94
N ALA A 336 30.45 -19.37 15.67
CA ALA A 336 31.37 -18.29 15.26
C ALA A 336 30.88 -16.91 15.71
N VAL A 337 29.57 -16.63 15.59
CA VAL A 337 28.96 -15.38 16.09
C VAL A 337 29.06 -15.28 17.61
N PHE A 338 28.82 -16.37 18.35
CA PHE A 338 28.96 -16.38 19.80
C PHE A 338 30.41 -16.17 20.26
N GLU A 339 31.38 -16.79 19.59
CA GLU A 339 32.81 -16.60 19.85
C GLU A 339 33.25 -15.15 19.62
N GLN A 340 32.80 -14.56 18.50
CA GLN A 340 33.06 -13.14 18.23
C GLN A 340 32.42 -12.24 19.28
N ASN A 341 31.17 -12.52 19.68
CA ASN A 341 30.46 -11.78 20.72
C ASN A 341 31.21 -11.85 22.06
N TYR A 342 31.59 -13.06 22.49
CA TYR A 342 32.33 -13.29 23.72
C TYR A 342 33.68 -12.55 23.74
N LYS A 343 34.44 -12.63 22.64
CA LYS A 343 35.73 -11.96 22.49
C LYS A 343 35.59 -10.44 22.54
N LYS A 344 34.63 -9.89 21.80
CA LYS A 344 34.41 -8.45 21.67
C LYS A 344 33.93 -7.82 22.98
N HIS A 345 32.99 -8.48 23.65
CA HIS A 345 32.33 -7.97 24.85
C HIS A 345 32.88 -8.58 26.14
N LYS A 346 34.08 -9.18 26.08
CA LYS A 346 34.89 -9.65 27.22
C LYS A 346 34.11 -10.50 28.22
N GLY A 347 33.27 -11.41 27.73
CA GLY A 347 32.52 -12.32 28.59
C GLY A 347 31.37 -11.68 29.39
N THR A 348 30.92 -10.46 29.06
CA THR A 348 29.75 -9.83 29.72
C THR A 348 28.44 -10.59 29.43
N TRP A 349 27.40 -10.41 30.25
CA TRP A 349 26.09 -10.98 29.96
C TRP A 349 25.54 -10.46 28.60
N PRO A 350 24.96 -11.30 27.72
CA PRO A 350 24.72 -12.74 27.83
C PRO A 350 25.72 -13.61 27.04
N THR A 351 26.97 -13.19 26.86
CA THR A 351 27.93 -13.85 25.96
C THR A 351 28.26 -15.29 26.36
N ASN A 352 28.41 -15.58 27.66
CA ASN A 352 28.60 -16.94 28.17
C ASN A 352 27.39 -17.86 27.87
N VAL A 353 26.16 -17.32 27.93
CA VAL A 353 24.96 -18.06 27.51
C VAL A 353 25.03 -18.41 26.02
N GLY A 354 25.57 -17.50 25.21
CA GLY A 354 25.82 -17.73 23.79
C GLY A 354 26.80 -18.88 23.57
N MET A 355 27.96 -18.82 24.21
CA MET A 355 28.98 -19.87 24.14
C MET A 355 28.45 -21.24 24.58
N MET A 356 27.70 -21.29 25.68
CA MET A 356 27.01 -22.50 26.15
C MET A 356 26.13 -23.11 25.05
N ARG A 357 25.23 -22.31 24.46
CA ARG A 357 24.32 -22.77 23.40
C ARG A 357 25.08 -23.20 22.14
N GLY A 358 26.08 -22.41 21.73
CA GLY A 358 26.91 -22.69 20.56
C GLY A 358 27.63 -24.04 20.67
N TYR A 359 28.34 -24.29 21.79
CA TYR A 359 29.04 -25.55 21.98
C TYR A 359 28.09 -26.73 22.14
N SER A 360 26.97 -26.55 22.86
CA SER A 360 25.94 -27.58 22.99
C SER A 360 25.40 -28.02 21.62
N ALA A 361 25.04 -27.06 20.77
CA ALA A 361 24.52 -27.32 19.43
C ALA A 361 25.54 -27.94 18.45
N ASN A 362 26.84 -27.89 18.78
CA ASN A 362 27.92 -28.51 18.03
C ASN A 362 28.47 -29.79 18.70
N GLY A 363 27.83 -30.26 19.79
CA GLY A 363 28.16 -31.51 20.47
C GLY A 363 29.31 -31.43 21.49
N ASP A 364 29.93 -30.27 21.71
CA ASP A 364 30.96 -30.09 22.74
C ASP A 364 30.29 -29.79 24.10
N LEU A 365 29.68 -30.81 24.67
CA LEU A 365 28.92 -30.68 25.92
C LEU A 365 29.80 -30.29 27.11
N LYS A 366 31.10 -30.64 27.06
CA LYS A 366 32.06 -30.31 28.11
C LYS A 366 32.32 -28.80 28.15
N LYS A 367 32.61 -28.19 27.01
CA LYS A 367 32.73 -26.72 26.93
C LYS A 367 31.39 -26.04 27.19
N ALA A 368 30.29 -26.59 26.69
CA ALA A 368 28.97 -26.04 26.95
C ALA A 368 28.69 -25.93 28.47
N LEU A 369 29.05 -26.97 29.24
CA LEU A 369 28.90 -26.99 30.69
C LEU A 369 29.78 -25.95 31.40
N GLU A 370 31.03 -25.76 30.95
CA GLU A 370 31.93 -24.73 31.48
C GLU A 370 31.30 -23.33 31.33
N TYR A 371 30.85 -23.01 30.11
CA TYR A 371 30.20 -21.74 29.83
C TYR A 371 28.84 -21.58 30.51
N ALA A 372 28.10 -22.67 30.73
CA ALA A 372 26.86 -22.64 31.50
C ALA A 372 27.10 -22.21 32.96
N LYS A 373 28.14 -22.77 33.60
CA LYS A 373 28.54 -22.42 34.97
C LYS A 373 29.02 -20.98 35.06
N ALA A 374 29.79 -20.50 34.07
CA ALA A 374 30.20 -19.10 34.00
C ALA A 374 29.01 -18.15 33.77
N ALA A 375 28.09 -18.50 32.87
CA ALA A 375 26.89 -17.71 32.61
C ALA A 375 26.00 -17.57 33.84
N ARG A 376 25.89 -18.65 34.64
CA ARG A 376 25.07 -18.65 35.86
C ARG A 376 25.53 -17.61 36.87
N GLN A 377 26.83 -17.36 36.99
CA GLN A 377 27.37 -16.33 37.88
C GLN A 377 27.02 -14.91 37.42
N GLN A 378 26.67 -14.73 36.15
CA GLN A 378 26.39 -13.43 35.51
C GLN A 378 24.89 -13.16 35.29
N ALA A 379 24.03 -14.09 35.70
CA ALA A 379 22.61 -14.02 35.41
C ALA A 379 21.96 -12.81 36.12
N PRO A 380 21.21 -11.96 35.39
CA PRO A 380 20.73 -10.69 35.91
C PRO A 380 19.52 -10.83 36.84
N ASP A 381 18.81 -11.95 36.80
CA ASP A 381 17.58 -12.20 37.54
C ASP A 381 17.40 -13.70 37.88
N ASP A 382 16.41 -14.00 38.71
CA ASP A 382 16.12 -15.36 39.18
C ASP A 382 15.66 -16.29 38.03
N VAL A 383 14.94 -15.75 37.04
CA VAL A 383 14.41 -16.54 35.90
C VAL A 383 15.57 -17.06 35.05
N ASN A 384 16.52 -16.19 34.72
CA ASN A 384 17.72 -16.56 34.00
C ASN A 384 18.61 -17.52 34.81
N ARG A 385 18.70 -17.33 36.14
CA ARG A 385 19.40 -18.26 37.02
C ARG A 385 18.79 -19.66 36.98
N GLN A 386 17.47 -19.78 37.14
CA GLN A 386 16.77 -21.07 37.10
C GLN A 386 16.94 -21.77 35.74
N SER A 387 16.79 -21.03 34.64
CA SER A 387 17.00 -21.59 33.30
C SER A 387 18.43 -22.14 33.11
N LEU A 388 19.43 -21.48 33.69
CA LEU A 388 20.82 -21.94 33.64
C LEU A 388 21.07 -23.15 34.57
N ASP A 389 20.39 -23.25 35.70
CA ASP A 389 20.43 -24.45 36.56
C ASP A 389 19.94 -25.69 35.81
N GLU A 390 18.81 -25.56 35.11
CA GLU A 390 18.23 -26.62 34.30
C GLU A 390 19.18 -27.02 33.17
N ALA A 391 19.74 -26.03 32.47
CA ALA A 391 20.72 -26.26 31.42
C ALA A 391 21.98 -26.99 31.92
N ILE A 392 22.52 -26.57 33.07
CA ILE A 392 23.67 -27.24 33.72
C ILE A 392 23.33 -28.70 34.03
N LYS A 393 22.18 -28.97 34.64
CA LYS A 393 21.73 -30.33 34.98
C LYS A 393 21.58 -31.20 33.73
N GLN A 394 21.06 -30.65 32.64
CA GLN A 394 20.90 -31.36 31.37
C GLN A 394 22.27 -31.70 30.74
N LEU A 395 23.19 -30.74 30.74
CA LEU A 395 24.55 -30.93 30.23
C LEU A 395 25.37 -31.92 31.08
N GLU A 396 25.20 -31.92 32.40
CA GLU A 396 25.83 -32.91 33.30
C GLU A 396 25.34 -34.34 33.06
N GLN A 397 24.13 -34.50 32.52
CA GLN A 397 23.59 -35.78 32.06
C GLN A 397 24.07 -36.18 30.66
N GLY A 398 24.95 -35.39 30.03
CA GLY A 398 25.44 -35.65 28.67
C GLY A 398 24.39 -35.39 27.58
N LYS A 399 23.39 -34.54 27.85
CA LYS A 399 22.35 -34.16 26.88
C LYS A 399 22.61 -32.75 26.35
N ALA A 400 22.53 -32.59 25.04
CA ALA A 400 22.53 -31.27 24.42
C ALA A 400 21.24 -30.49 24.78
N LEU A 401 21.36 -29.17 24.85
CA LEU A 401 20.28 -28.19 25.07
C LEU A 401 19.36 -28.00 23.87
#